data_AF-A0A081B0P0-F1
#
_entry.id   AF-A0A081B0P0-F1
#
_cell.length_a   1.000
_cell.length_b   1.000
_cell.length_c   1.000
_cell.angle_alpha   90.00
_cell.angle_beta   90.00
_cell.angle_gamma   90.00
#
_symmetry.space_group_name_H-M   'P 1'
#
loop_
_entity.id
_entity.type
_entity.pdbx_description
1 polymer ?
#
loop_
_entity_poly.entity_id
_entity_poly.type
_entity_poly.pdbx_seq_one_letter_code
_entity_poly.pdbx_strand_id
1 'polypeptide(L)'
;MLATVLALMLASATQSDAWSLVDGTTASWPSLSFHFSIKRSSMTIHGHSDFSVLASPVTCANDDAIDSILYDTFATFTEDLTQYNYTVEDGSAYISHRSLDSDTNAVVECDDSDVVPSINSIVSALSNATPVSSISSSSGVIDCPSGNTFKVSVNGIDLGLCYSGSSGFTMYGNDMEITAGYLKNHERIIKPKLVKDQCEKVAAPVAVTSIGKSLLTGEPIPHDTRQLKAMLFNIDFSLGDDKCSCKSTPRPCIFIHGLGIKIEEPENLDAFPTKYWGNLTDHAPCCSSMKYAMLNTVNNSWTDDEQQQKVCDRVLSVNEANQDSAIKDTIIITHSMGNLMLAGAIATGKCSIASSSTWVGLSGPLRGSMASNYFQDSCKNETNFIVEDLVAKTGYCPADDGIISLAYEGDSYSTPELDAAYVKAQKAYRSNVHALMCSNGFSGLRSDRQWWYWTLGTVVSHHSFKNDGLVEFYSCAGGFPASDFGNSYEDKFYVTKLNHADTAFRNGDALLSKAKMPVKWFECLL
;
A
#
# COMPACT_ATOMS: atom_id res chain seq x y z
N MET A 1 44.99 17.51 -43.88
CA MET A 1 44.41 18.83 -43.55
C MET A 1 43.30 18.59 -42.54
N LEU A 2 43.31 19.41 -41.48
CA LEU A 2 42.56 19.28 -40.23
C LEU A 2 41.04 19.32 -40.42
N ALA A 3 40.32 18.58 -39.58
CA ALA A 3 39.01 19.00 -39.08
C ALA A 3 38.89 18.58 -37.60
N THR A 4 38.85 19.61 -36.76
CA THR A 4 38.84 19.64 -35.29
C THR A 4 37.53 19.12 -34.70
N VAL A 5 37.63 18.29 -33.67
CA VAL A 5 36.54 17.93 -32.75
C VAL A 5 36.51 18.98 -31.63
N LEU A 6 35.39 19.71 -31.50
CA LEU A 6 35.14 20.60 -30.37
C LEU A 6 34.41 19.79 -29.28
N ALA A 7 35.09 19.51 -28.17
CA ALA A 7 34.46 19.09 -26.94
C ALA A 7 34.08 20.35 -26.14
N LEU A 8 32.79 20.55 -25.87
CA LEU A 8 32.35 21.54 -24.90
C LEU A 8 32.58 20.99 -23.48
N MET A 9 33.63 21.47 -22.83
CA MET A 9 33.73 21.47 -21.38
C MET A 9 32.93 22.67 -20.84
N LEU A 10 31.90 22.42 -20.04
CA LEU A 10 31.29 23.46 -19.21
C LEU A 10 32.16 23.64 -17.96
N ALA A 11 32.81 24.80 -17.90
CA ALA A 11 33.64 25.23 -16.79
C ALA A 11 32.79 25.48 -15.54
N SER A 12 33.06 24.74 -14.47
CA SER A 12 32.67 25.11 -13.11
C SER A 12 33.53 26.28 -12.65
N ALA A 13 32.90 27.44 -12.44
CA ALA A 13 33.55 28.61 -11.87
C ALA A 13 33.92 28.34 -10.42
N THR A 14 35.22 28.35 -10.15
CA THR A 14 35.82 28.42 -8.81
C THR A 14 35.61 29.83 -8.25
N GLN A 15 35.00 29.94 -7.08
CA GLN A 15 35.23 31.07 -6.20
C GLN A 15 35.55 30.53 -4.81
N SER A 16 36.81 30.73 -4.41
CA SER A 16 37.34 30.34 -3.12
C SER A 16 37.08 31.43 -2.07
N ASP A 17 37.03 30.94 -0.83
CA ASP A 17 37.35 31.62 0.42
C ASP A 17 36.29 32.50 1.08
N ALA A 18 35.58 31.87 2.02
CA ALA A 18 35.54 32.36 3.40
C ALA A 18 35.37 31.16 4.36
N TRP A 19 36.49 30.69 4.91
CA TRP A 19 36.49 29.90 6.14
C TRP A 19 35.98 30.76 7.30
N SER A 20 34.99 30.28 8.03
CA SER A 20 34.88 30.61 9.46
C SER A 20 34.29 29.44 10.25
N LEU A 21 35.16 28.85 11.06
CA LEU A 21 34.89 28.23 12.35
C LEU A 21 33.97 27.00 12.34
N VAL A 22 34.62 25.86 12.10
CA VAL A 22 34.29 24.60 12.77
C VAL A 22 34.37 24.87 14.27
N ASP A 23 33.21 25.00 14.91
CA ASP A 23 33.12 24.98 16.37
C ASP A 23 32.92 23.52 16.80
N GLY A 24 33.97 22.96 17.39
CA GLY A 24 33.99 21.59 17.88
C GLY A 24 33.35 21.52 19.26
N THR A 25 32.02 21.46 19.32
CA THR A 25 31.26 21.00 20.50
C THR A 25 29.80 20.71 20.11
N THR A 26 29.59 19.54 19.50
CA THR A 26 28.37 18.69 19.43
C THR A 26 28.64 17.74 18.26
N ALA A 27 28.41 16.43 18.42
CA ALA A 27 28.51 15.52 17.28
C ALA A 27 27.48 15.97 16.23
N SER A 28 27.92 16.66 15.17
CA SER A 28 27.01 17.17 14.15
C SER A 28 26.42 15.96 13.42
N TRP A 29 25.13 15.73 13.56
CA TRP A 29 24.41 14.69 12.83
C TRP A 29 24.77 14.82 11.33
N PRO A 30 25.22 13.74 10.67
CA PRO A 30 25.58 13.80 9.25
C PRO A 30 24.33 13.74 8.38
N SER A 31 24.41 14.32 7.18
CA SER A 31 23.48 13.96 6.10
C SER A 31 23.70 12.49 5.71
N LEU A 32 22.61 11.81 5.37
CA LEU A 32 22.57 10.39 5.05
C LEU A 32 22.10 10.20 3.61
N SER A 33 22.62 9.17 2.95
CA SER A 33 22.05 8.67 1.70
C SER A 33 21.57 7.24 1.92
N PHE A 34 20.27 7.03 1.79
CA PHE A 34 19.63 5.72 1.85
C PHE A 34 19.43 5.21 0.42
N HIS A 35 20.14 4.17 0.05
CA HIS A 35 19.96 3.46 -1.20
C HIS A 35 19.06 2.25 -0.98
N PHE A 36 17.95 2.18 -1.71
CA PHE A 36 16.99 1.08 -1.68
C PHE A 36 17.16 0.21 -2.91
N SER A 37 17.24 -1.10 -2.69
CA SER A 37 17.20 -2.12 -3.74
C SER A 37 16.02 -3.06 -3.47
N ILE A 38 14.99 -2.96 -4.30
CA ILE A 38 13.70 -3.63 -4.17
C ILE A 38 13.76 -4.95 -4.95
N LYS A 39 13.50 -6.06 -4.24
CA LYS A 39 13.54 -7.42 -4.79
C LYS A 39 12.18 -7.87 -5.32
N ARG A 40 11.08 -7.27 -4.80
CA ARG A 40 9.69 -7.60 -5.13
C ARG A 40 9.11 -6.58 -6.12
N SER A 41 8.69 -7.04 -7.30
CA SER A 41 8.15 -6.20 -8.38
C SER A 41 6.88 -5.42 -7.99
N SER A 42 6.04 -5.97 -7.10
CA SER A 42 4.84 -5.26 -6.62
C SER A 42 5.15 -4.06 -5.74
N MET A 43 6.40 -3.85 -5.32
CA MET A 43 6.83 -2.77 -4.43
C MET A 43 7.64 -1.66 -5.14
N THR A 44 7.78 -1.71 -6.47
CA THR A 44 8.55 -0.70 -7.22
C THR A 44 7.90 0.68 -7.14
N ILE A 45 8.72 1.73 -7.03
CA ILE A 45 8.25 3.13 -7.08
C ILE A 45 8.47 3.67 -8.48
N HIS A 46 7.42 4.16 -9.15
CA HIS A 46 7.53 4.70 -10.52
C HIS A 46 8.21 3.71 -11.50
N GLY A 47 8.03 2.40 -11.28
CA GLY A 47 8.69 1.34 -12.04
C GLY A 47 10.17 1.10 -11.71
N HIS A 48 10.75 1.82 -10.76
CA HIS A 48 12.14 1.65 -10.32
C HIS A 48 12.24 0.68 -9.15
N SER A 49 13.16 -0.29 -9.28
CA SER A 49 13.57 -1.18 -8.20
C SER A 49 14.76 -0.65 -7.40
N ASP A 50 15.52 0.30 -7.96
CA ASP A 50 16.75 0.79 -7.35
C ASP A 50 16.74 2.31 -7.34
N PHE A 51 16.79 2.91 -6.16
CA PHE A 51 16.71 4.37 -5.99
C PHE A 51 17.38 4.81 -4.70
N SER A 52 17.57 6.13 -4.55
CA SER A 52 18.16 6.70 -3.35
C SER A 52 17.34 7.85 -2.79
N VAL A 53 17.31 7.95 -1.47
CA VAL A 53 16.71 9.03 -0.71
C VAL A 53 17.82 9.75 0.05
N LEU A 54 17.98 11.04 -0.23
CA LEU A 54 18.84 11.93 0.54
C LEU A 54 18.11 12.34 1.81
N ALA A 55 18.81 12.35 2.94
CA ALA A 55 18.25 12.79 4.21
C ALA A 55 19.22 13.76 4.90
N SER A 56 18.73 14.91 5.35
CA SER A 56 19.53 15.94 6.00
C SER A 56 18.99 16.28 7.38
N PRO A 57 19.85 16.27 8.42
CA PRO A 57 19.39 16.44 9.79
C PRO A 57 18.97 17.88 10.08
N VAL A 58 17.84 18.02 10.76
CA VAL A 58 17.31 19.25 11.33
C VAL A 58 17.42 19.13 12.84
N THR A 59 18.42 19.80 13.42
CA THR A 59 18.59 19.86 14.88
C THR A 59 17.73 20.99 15.45
N CYS A 60 16.81 20.66 16.38
CA CYS A 60 16.04 21.68 17.08
C CYS A 60 16.97 22.49 18.02
N ALA A 61 17.00 23.82 17.86
CA ALA A 61 17.87 24.74 18.59
C ALA A 61 17.42 25.04 20.04
N ASN A 62 16.71 24.12 20.71
CA ASN A 62 16.30 24.32 22.10
C ASN A 62 17.26 23.56 23.03
N ASP A 63 18.01 24.33 23.81
CA ASP A 63 19.08 23.94 24.75
C ASP A 63 18.74 22.87 25.80
N ASP A 64 17.53 22.31 25.82
CA ASP A 64 17.05 21.38 26.86
C ASP A 64 16.64 19.99 26.32
N ALA A 65 16.74 19.71 25.01
CA ALA A 65 16.45 18.40 24.44
C ALA A 65 17.69 17.80 23.76
N ILE A 66 18.62 17.31 24.57
CA ILE A 66 19.79 16.56 24.09
C ILE A 66 19.25 15.25 23.44
N ASP A 67 19.50 15.11 22.13
CA ASP A 67 19.28 13.91 21.29
C ASP A 67 17.88 13.67 20.68
N SER A 68 17.10 14.70 20.30
CA SER A 68 16.03 14.52 19.30
C SER A 68 16.47 14.96 17.90
N ILE A 69 16.10 14.18 16.88
CA ILE A 69 16.46 14.47 15.48
C ILE A 69 15.26 14.33 14.55
N LEU A 70 15.19 15.21 13.57
CA LEU A 70 14.33 15.10 12.41
C LEU A 70 15.22 15.11 11.17
N TYR A 71 14.88 14.35 10.14
CA TYR A 71 15.54 14.42 8.85
C TYR A 71 14.59 14.99 7.80
N ASP A 72 15.01 16.07 7.15
CA ASP A 72 14.44 16.48 5.87
C ASP A 72 14.87 15.46 4.81
N THR A 73 14.03 15.18 3.83
CA THR A 73 14.33 14.14 2.82
C THR A 73 14.05 14.60 1.40
N PHE A 74 14.82 14.07 0.44
CA PHE A 74 14.62 14.32 -0.97
C PHE A 74 14.83 13.04 -1.79
N ALA A 75 13.90 12.76 -2.70
CA ALA A 75 14.03 11.70 -3.70
C ALA A 75 13.46 12.18 -5.04
N THR A 76 14.00 11.66 -6.14
CA THR A 76 13.56 12.01 -7.50
C THR A 76 13.36 10.76 -8.32
N PHE A 77 12.31 10.75 -9.13
CA PHE A 77 11.94 9.66 -10.00
C PHE A 77 11.51 10.20 -11.35
N THR A 78 11.72 9.41 -12.40
CA THR A 78 11.18 9.72 -13.74
C THR A 78 10.28 8.56 -14.14
N GLU A 79 9.05 8.87 -14.49
CA GLU A 79 8.08 7.93 -15.05
C GLU A 79 7.60 8.50 -16.38
N ASP A 80 7.77 7.71 -17.45
CA ASP A 80 7.58 8.15 -18.83
C ASP A 80 8.35 9.45 -19.12
N LEU A 81 7.64 10.56 -19.33
CA LEU A 81 8.16 11.89 -19.62
C LEU A 81 7.92 12.88 -18.47
N THR A 82 7.60 12.38 -17.28
CA THR A 82 7.33 13.21 -16.10
C THR A 82 8.37 12.93 -15.03
N GLN A 83 9.00 14.00 -14.53
CA GLN A 83 9.87 13.94 -13.36
C GLN A 83 9.05 14.26 -12.11
N TYR A 84 9.15 13.41 -11.10
CA TYR A 84 8.56 13.55 -9.79
C TYR A 84 9.67 13.77 -8.75
N ASN A 85 9.51 14.77 -7.89
CA ASN A 85 10.38 14.98 -6.74
C ASN A 85 9.54 14.92 -5.47
N TYR A 86 10.01 14.14 -4.51
CA TYR A 86 9.41 13.99 -3.19
C TYR A 86 10.32 14.70 -2.19
N THR A 87 9.75 15.62 -1.43
CA THR A 87 10.49 16.42 -0.44
C THR A 87 9.77 16.39 0.89
N VAL A 88 10.49 16.09 1.97
CA VAL A 88 10.01 16.34 3.34
C VAL A 88 10.87 17.45 3.92
N GLU A 89 10.25 18.53 4.36
CA GLU A 89 10.93 19.67 4.98
C GLU A 89 10.19 20.09 6.26
N ASP A 90 10.92 20.16 7.38
CA ASP A 90 10.39 20.40 8.73
C ASP A 90 9.18 19.51 9.05
N GLY A 91 9.23 18.27 8.56
CA GLY A 91 8.21 17.25 8.76
C GLY A 91 6.99 17.38 7.86
N SER A 92 6.91 18.39 7.00
CA SER A 92 5.84 18.56 6.00
C SER A 92 6.26 17.91 4.68
N ALA A 93 5.40 17.12 4.06
CA ALA A 93 5.72 16.43 2.81
C ALA A 93 5.11 17.12 1.58
N TYR A 94 5.87 17.06 0.49
CA TYR A 94 5.60 17.72 -0.77
C TYR A 94 5.94 16.81 -1.94
N ILE A 95 5.11 16.86 -2.97
CA ILE A 95 5.43 16.31 -4.28
C ILE A 95 5.46 17.44 -5.29
N SER A 96 6.50 17.47 -6.12
CA SER A 96 6.55 18.33 -7.30
C SER A 96 6.68 17.48 -8.55
N HIS A 97 5.89 17.77 -9.58
CA HIS A 97 6.03 17.08 -10.85
C HIS A 97 6.13 18.07 -12.01
N ARG A 98 6.92 17.70 -13.02
CA ARG A 98 7.06 18.46 -14.26
C ARG A 98 7.19 17.52 -15.44
N SER A 99 6.54 17.89 -16.54
CA SER A 99 6.79 17.26 -17.84
C SER A 99 8.18 17.68 -18.32
N LEU A 100 8.94 16.72 -18.85
CA LEU A 100 10.26 16.93 -19.43
C LEU A 100 10.20 17.47 -20.86
N ASP A 101 9.03 17.36 -21.52
CA ASP A 101 8.81 17.76 -22.91
C ASP A 101 8.22 19.18 -23.05
N SER A 102 7.92 19.84 -21.93
CA SER A 102 7.36 21.19 -21.93
C SER A 102 8.05 22.09 -20.91
N ASP A 103 8.28 23.36 -21.29
CA ASP A 103 8.82 24.41 -20.41
C ASP A 103 7.80 24.89 -19.34
N THR A 104 6.85 24.04 -18.97
CA THR A 104 5.88 24.33 -17.92
C THR A 104 6.56 24.29 -16.55
N ASN A 105 6.21 25.25 -15.69
CA ASN A 105 6.66 25.23 -14.30
C ASN A 105 6.22 23.93 -13.60
N ALA A 106 7.04 23.49 -12.64
CA ALA A 106 6.68 22.34 -11.80
C ALA A 106 5.39 22.64 -11.02
N VAL A 107 4.46 21.69 -11.04
CA VAL A 107 3.27 21.70 -10.19
C VAL A 107 3.69 21.12 -8.85
N VAL A 108 3.33 21.79 -7.75
CA VAL A 108 3.68 21.38 -6.39
C VAL A 108 2.41 21.20 -5.59
N GLU A 109 2.31 20.05 -4.92
CA GLU A 109 1.17 19.65 -4.09
C GLU A 109 1.68 19.16 -2.73
N CYS A 110 0.80 19.16 -1.73
CA CYS A 110 1.07 18.46 -0.48
C CYS A 110 1.12 16.95 -0.73
N ASP A 111 2.01 16.28 -0.01
CA ASP A 111 2.08 14.83 0.03
C ASP A 111 1.87 14.36 1.47
N ASP A 112 1.22 13.22 1.59
CA ASP A 112 0.81 12.57 2.84
C ASP A 112 0.77 11.04 2.65
N SER A 113 1.39 10.57 1.56
CA SER A 113 1.41 9.18 1.16
C SER A 113 2.76 8.50 1.43
N ASP A 114 2.72 7.20 1.73
CA ASP A 114 3.90 6.37 1.98
C ASP A 114 4.61 5.92 0.67
N VAL A 115 4.65 6.73 -0.40
CA VAL A 115 5.34 6.32 -1.65
C VAL A 115 6.80 6.10 -1.40
N VAL A 116 7.46 7.16 -0.94
CA VAL A 116 8.86 7.10 -0.60
C VAL A 116 8.95 6.64 0.85
N PRO A 117 9.82 5.68 1.17
CA PRO A 117 10.02 5.21 2.52
C PRO A 117 10.27 6.37 3.50
N SER A 118 9.48 6.41 4.58
CA SER A 118 9.65 7.40 5.63
C SER A 118 10.98 7.18 6.35
N ILE A 119 12.00 7.97 6.01
CA ILE A 119 13.33 7.91 6.65
C ILE A 119 13.19 8.19 8.15
N ASN A 120 12.30 9.09 8.56
CA ASN A 120 12.05 9.36 9.98
C ASN A 120 11.43 8.15 10.72
N SER A 121 10.66 7.29 10.03
CA SER A 121 10.22 6.00 10.59
C SER A 121 11.39 5.03 10.74
N ILE A 122 12.33 5.02 9.80
CA ILE A 122 13.57 4.24 9.91
C ILE A 122 14.42 4.74 11.09
N VAL A 123 14.61 6.05 11.23
CA VAL A 123 15.33 6.68 12.36
C VAL A 123 14.71 6.28 13.71
N SER A 124 13.38 6.31 13.81
CA SER A 124 12.66 5.82 14.99
C SER A 124 12.91 4.34 15.27
N ALA A 125 12.89 3.50 14.22
CA ALA A 125 13.16 2.08 14.36
C ALA A 125 14.62 1.78 14.77
N LEU A 126 15.60 2.52 14.25
CA LEU A 126 17.02 2.39 14.62
C LEU A 126 17.25 2.69 16.10
N SER A 127 16.48 3.62 16.67
CA SER A 127 16.53 3.92 18.11
C SER A 127 16.06 2.74 18.96
N ASN A 128 15.25 1.84 18.39
CA ASN A 128 14.73 0.63 19.02
C ASN A 128 15.46 -0.65 18.52
N ALA A 129 16.63 -0.51 17.89
CA ALA A 129 17.41 -1.63 17.39
C ALA A 129 17.78 -2.60 18.53
N THR A 130 17.51 -3.89 18.31
CA THR A 130 17.83 -4.95 19.27
C THR A 130 19.04 -5.72 18.77
N PRO A 131 20.14 -5.87 19.54
CA PRO A 131 21.30 -6.60 19.05
C PRO A 131 20.97 -8.09 18.89
N VAL A 132 21.60 -8.74 17.91
CA VAL A 132 21.45 -10.18 17.59
C VAL A 132 22.83 -10.82 17.40
N SER A 133 22.95 -12.15 17.50
CA SER A 133 24.22 -12.87 17.28
C SER A 133 24.56 -13.07 15.82
N SER A 134 23.53 -13.29 15.00
CA SER A 134 23.66 -13.48 13.57
C SER A 134 22.38 -13.09 12.87
N ILE A 135 22.51 -12.76 11.58
CA ILE A 135 21.38 -12.56 10.67
C ILE A 135 21.45 -13.67 9.63
N SER A 136 20.36 -14.41 9.46
CA SER A 136 20.24 -15.46 8.45
C SER A 136 19.14 -15.15 7.44
N SER A 137 19.29 -15.73 6.26
CA SER A 137 18.31 -15.71 5.17
C SER A 137 18.29 -17.07 4.49
N SER A 138 17.37 -17.27 3.53
CA SER A 138 17.30 -18.50 2.71
C SER A 138 18.60 -18.85 2.00
N SER A 139 19.45 -17.86 1.70
CA SER A 139 20.76 -18.07 1.07
C SER A 139 21.89 -18.32 2.07
N GLY A 140 21.60 -18.35 3.37
CA GLY A 140 22.55 -18.59 4.45
C GLY A 140 22.72 -17.41 5.41
N VAL A 141 23.74 -17.51 6.25
CA VAL A 141 24.12 -16.45 7.20
C VAL A 141 24.70 -15.27 6.44
N ILE A 142 24.19 -14.07 6.75
CA ILE A 142 24.69 -12.82 6.21
C ILE A 142 25.98 -12.46 6.94
N ASP A 143 27.07 -12.33 6.18
CA ASP A 143 28.37 -11.92 6.73
C ASP A 143 28.37 -10.41 7.02
N CYS A 144 28.44 -10.06 8.30
CA CYS A 144 28.60 -8.68 8.75
C CYS A 144 30.03 -8.48 9.29
N PRO A 145 30.96 -7.87 8.53
CA PRO A 145 32.39 -7.85 8.88
C PRO A 145 32.73 -7.20 10.23
N SER A 146 31.89 -6.28 10.72
CA SER A 146 32.09 -5.63 12.02
C SER A 146 31.69 -6.51 13.21
N GLY A 147 30.89 -7.56 12.98
CA GLY A 147 30.24 -8.37 14.00
C GLY A 147 29.11 -7.66 14.77
N ASN A 148 28.80 -6.40 14.43
CA ASN A 148 27.71 -5.65 15.07
C ASN A 148 26.43 -5.82 14.26
N THR A 149 25.53 -6.66 14.75
CA THR A 149 24.29 -7.03 14.06
C THR A 149 23.07 -6.76 14.91
N PHE A 150 21.98 -6.28 14.28
CA PHE A 150 20.75 -5.89 14.98
C PHE A 150 19.49 -6.36 14.24
N LYS A 151 18.41 -6.59 14.98
CA LYS A 151 17.05 -6.62 14.45
C LYS A 151 16.42 -5.23 14.61
N VAL A 152 15.81 -4.74 13.53
CA VAL A 152 15.09 -3.47 13.45
C VAL A 152 13.70 -3.72 12.88
N SER A 153 12.66 -3.07 13.42
CA SER A 153 11.28 -3.19 12.92
C SER A 153 10.74 -1.83 12.49
N VAL A 154 10.46 -1.65 11.20
CA VAL A 154 9.85 -0.44 10.66
C VAL A 154 8.40 -0.74 10.29
N ASN A 155 7.44 -0.16 11.02
CA ASN A 155 5.98 -0.36 10.77
C ASN A 155 5.57 -1.84 10.60
N GLY A 156 6.15 -2.71 11.42
CA GLY A 156 5.89 -4.16 11.41
C GLY A 156 6.69 -4.96 10.38
N ILE A 157 7.55 -4.32 9.59
CA ILE A 157 8.52 -4.99 8.72
C ILE A 157 9.82 -5.17 9.49
N ASP A 158 10.14 -6.43 9.80
CA ASP A 158 11.37 -6.83 10.46
C ASP A 158 12.54 -6.89 9.45
N LEU A 159 13.66 -6.28 9.80
CA LEU A 159 14.87 -6.15 9.01
C LEU A 159 16.11 -6.48 9.86
N GLY A 160 17.08 -7.13 9.25
CA GLY A 160 18.38 -7.41 9.88
C GLY A 160 19.38 -6.34 9.49
N LEU A 161 20.07 -5.71 10.43
CA LEU A 161 21.00 -4.62 10.19
C LEU A 161 22.44 -5.07 10.45
N CYS A 162 23.31 -4.97 9.44
CA CYS A 162 24.76 -5.03 9.60
C CYS A 162 25.30 -3.60 9.71
N TYR A 163 25.95 -3.28 10.82
CA TYR A 163 26.63 -1.99 10.99
C TYR A 163 28.06 -2.04 10.43
N SER A 164 28.51 -1.00 9.74
CA SER A 164 29.81 -0.96 9.06
C SER A 164 30.70 0.18 9.55
N GLY A 165 30.50 0.66 10.77
CA GLY A 165 31.29 1.76 11.33
C GLY A 165 31.09 3.04 10.53
N SER A 166 32.16 3.76 10.23
CA SER A 166 32.13 5.02 9.46
C SER A 166 31.67 4.88 8.00
N SER A 167 31.48 3.65 7.51
CA SER A 167 30.94 3.41 6.16
C SER A 167 29.42 3.37 6.12
N GLY A 168 28.73 3.37 7.27
CA GLY A 168 27.28 3.32 7.34
C GLY A 168 26.73 1.98 7.85
N PHE A 169 25.57 1.58 7.34
CA PHE A 169 24.95 0.29 7.66
C PHE A 169 24.12 -0.22 6.49
N THR A 170 23.87 -1.53 6.48
CA THR A 170 22.97 -2.17 5.52
C THR A 170 21.88 -2.92 6.28
N MET A 171 20.63 -2.69 5.90
CA MET A 171 19.45 -3.39 6.38
C MET A 171 18.98 -4.38 5.31
N TYR A 172 18.88 -5.64 5.71
CA TYR A 172 18.45 -6.74 4.88
C TYR A 172 17.01 -7.12 5.22
N GLY A 173 16.18 -7.21 4.19
CA GLY A 173 14.84 -7.77 4.23
C GLY A 173 14.64 -8.83 3.16
N ASN A 174 13.52 -9.56 3.25
CA ASN A 174 13.14 -10.54 2.23
C ASN A 174 12.82 -9.84 0.89
N ASP A 175 12.06 -8.74 0.95
CA ASP A 175 11.59 -8.03 -0.25
C ASP A 175 12.44 -6.83 -0.67
N MET A 176 13.40 -6.41 0.15
CA MET A 176 14.29 -5.28 -0.16
C MET A 176 15.61 -5.33 0.61
N GLU A 177 16.54 -4.49 0.20
CA GLU A 177 17.76 -4.14 0.93
C GLU A 177 17.88 -2.61 1.00
N ILE A 178 18.38 -2.09 2.12
CA ILE A 178 18.55 -0.65 2.34
C ILE A 178 19.98 -0.41 2.81
N THR A 179 20.79 0.30 2.03
CA THR A 179 22.14 0.70 2.43
C THR A 179 22.15 2.19 2.76
N ALA A 180 22.51 2.53 3.99
CA ALA A 180 22.65 3.90 4.44
C ALA A 180 24.13 4.27 4.54
N GLY A 181 24.53 5.38 3.90
CA GLY A 181 25.88 5.94 3.99
C GLY A 181 25.90 7.34 4.58
N TYR A 182 26.97 7.69 5.30
CA TYR A 182 27.19 9.04 5.83
C TYR A 182 27.84 9.95 4.79
N LEU A 183 27.26 11.13 4.56
CA LEU A 183 27.79 12.12 3.64
C LEU A 183 28.78 13.05 4.35
N LYS A 184 29.87 13.39 3.66
CA LYS A 184 30.90 14.30 4.17
C LYS A 184 30.42 15.75 4.28
N ASN A 185 29.57 16.16 3.35
CA ASN A 185 29.01 17.49 3.28
C ASN A 185 27.58 17.46 3.81
N HIS A 186 27.21 18.50 4.54
CA HIS A 186 25.83 18.71 4.94
C HIS A 186 25.05 19.25 3.74
N GLU A 187 24.12 18.45 3.23
CA GLU A 187 23.28 18.83 2.10
C GLU A 187 22.06 19.60 2.62
N ARG A 188 21.74 20.75 2.03
CA ARG A 188 20.52 21.48 2.43
C ARG A 188 19.37 21.11 1.50
N ILE A 189 18.31 20.55 2.06
CA ILE A 189 17.08 20.28 1.32
C ILE A 189 16.21 21.55 1.36
N ILE A 190 15.71 21.95 0.19
CA ILE A 190 14.98 23.20 0.03
C ILE A 190 13.49 22.89 -0.16
N LYS A 191 12.67 23.52 0.68
CA LYS A 191 11.21 23.52 0.55
C LYS A 191 10.77 24.01 -0.83
N PRO A 192 9.95 23.26 -1.59
CA PRO A 192 9.39 23.74 -2.83
C PRO A 192 8.40 24.89 -2.58
N LYS A 193 8.27 25.81 -3.54
CA LYS A 193 7.35 26.94 -3.44
C LYS A 193 5.92 26.48 -3.71
N LEU A 194 5.06 26.45 -2.68
CA LEU A 194 3.61 26.29 -2.86
C LEU A 194 2.93 27.62 -3.19
N VAL A 195 1.91 27.55 -4.05
CA VAL A 195 1.13 28.72 -4.48
C VAL A 195 0.06 29.10 -3.44
N LYS A 196 -0.46 28.13 -2.67
CA LYS A 196 -1.43 28.31 -1.57
C LYS A 196 -1.31 27.19 -0.53
N ASP A 197 -1.54 27.51 0.74
CA ASP A 197 -1.65 26.62 1.92
C ASP A 197 -0.36 25.96 2.46
N GLN A 198 -0.38 25.64 3.75
CA GLN A 198 0.67 24.85 4.43
C GLN A 198 0.25 23.38 4.44
N CYS A 199 1.17 22.49 4.09
CA CYS A 199 0.94 21.05 4.17
C CYS A 199 0.97 20.58 5.63
N GLU A 200 0.21 19.52 5.93
CA GLU A 200 0.23 18.88 7.24
C GLU A 200 1.58 18.22 7.51
N LYS A 201 1.95 18.12 8.79
CA LYS A 201 3.17 17.43 9.20
C LYS A 201 2.95 15.92 9.21
N VAL A 202 3.74 15.20 8.43
CA VAL A 202 3.77 13.73 8.34
C VAL A 202 4.90 13.10 9.16
N ALA A 203 5.86 13.92 9.61
CA ALA A 203 6.96 13.49 10.48
C ALA A 203 7.17 14.49 11.63
N ALA A 204 7.63 13.95 12.76
CA ALA A 204 7.99 14.72 13.94
C ALA A 204 9.40 14.33 14.40
N PRO A 205 10.12 15.22 15.10
CA PRO A 205 11.42 14.89 15.69
C PRO A 205 11.32 13.66 16.60
N VAL A 206 12.30 12.76 16.49
CA VAL A 206 12.36 11.51 17.25
C VAL A 206 13.50 11.56 18.24
N ALA A 207 13.23 11.19 19.50
CA ALA A 207 14.28 11.01 20.50
C ALA A 207 15.14 9.78 20.14
N VAL A 208 16.45 9.96 20.12
CA VAL A 208 17.41 8.95 19.67
C VAL A 208 18.13 8.35 20.86
N THR A 209 18.17 7.01 20.92
CA THR A 209 18.93 6.28 21.92
C THR A 209 20.42 6.29 21.61
N SER A 210 21.27 5.88 22.57
CA SER A 210 22.72 5.79 22.33
C SER A 210 23.08 4.88 21.15
N ILE A 211 22.38 3.76 20.99
CA ILE A 211 22.54 2.86 19.84
C ILE A 211 22.06 3.51 18.54
N GLY A 212 20.89 4.16 18.54
CA GLY A 212 20.39 4.89 17.38
C GLY A 212 21.36 5.99 16.94
N LYS A 213 21.96 6.70 17.89
CA LYS A 213 22.96 7.73 17.64
C LYS A 213 24.18 7.13 16.94
N SER A 214 24.79 6.07 17.49
CA SER A 214 25.91 5.37 16.84
C SER A 214 25.59 4.90 15.42
N LEU A 215 24.39 4.34 15.21
CA LEU A 215 23.94 3.89 13.89
C LEU A 215 23.72 5.06 12.91
N LEU A 216 23.32 6.24 13.38
CA LEU A 216 23.04 7.41 12.55
C LEU A 216 24.25 8.33 12.34
N THR A 217 25.27 8.25 13.19
CA THR A 217 26.46 9.12 13.12
C THR A 217 27.74 8.39 12.70
N GLY A 218 27.74 7.06 12.71
CA GLY A 218 28.96 6.27 12.47
C GLY A 218 29.90 6.23 13.68
N GLU A 219 29.43 6.70 14.84
CA GLU A 219 30.17 6.60 16.10
C GLU A 219 30.23 5.14 16.60
N PRO A 220 31.30 4.75 17.31
CA PRO A 220 31.40 3.42 17.89
C PRO A 220 30.17 3.11 18.76
N ILE A 221 29.66 1.88 18.65
CA ILE A 221 28.53 1.44 19.46
C ILE A 221 29.01 1.31 20.91
N PRO A 222 28.41 2.05 21.87
CA PRO A 222 28.85 2.01 23.26
C PRO A 222 28.63 0.61 23.83
N HIS A 223 29.72 -0.10 24.14
CA HIS A 223 29.67 -1.43 24.71
C HIS A 223 30.60 -1.60 25.93
N ASP A 224 30.03 -2.16 26.99
CA ASP A 224 30.76 -3.04 27.90
C ASP A 224 30.73 -4.46 27.27
N THR A 225 31.73 -4.72 26.41
CA THR A 225 31.77 -5.80 25.40
C THR A 225 31.55 -7.21 25.95
N ARG A 226 31.71 -7.41 27.27
CA ARG A 226 31.62 -8.71 27.93
C ARG A 226 30.18 -9.11 28.30
N GLN A 227 29.31 -8.14 28.62
CA GLN A 227 27.91 -8.42 29.00
C GLN A 227 27.03 -8.64 27.77
N LEU A 228 27.25 -7.87 26.70
CA LEU A 228 26.45 -7.96 25.48
C LEU A 228 26.68 -9.29 24.74
N LYS A 229 27.93 -9.72 24.58
CA LYS A 229 28.24 -11.04 23.99
C LYS A 229 27.55 -12.17 24.76
N ALA A 230 27.54 -12.12 26.09
CA ALA A 230 26.88 -13.13 26.92
C ALA A 230 25.34 -13.11 26.79
N MET A 231 24.73 -11.94 26.62
CA MET A 231 23.28 -11.80 26.40
C MET A 231 22.84 -12.24 24.99
N LEU A 232 23.72 -12.11 24.00
CA LEU A 232 23.42 -12.40 22.60
C LEU A 232 23.67 -13.84 22.18
N PHE A 233 24.29 -14.66 23.03
CA PHE A 233 24.86 -15.96 22.66
C PHE A 233 23.86 -16.97 22.03
N ASN A 234 22.56 -16.67 21.95
CA ASN A 234 21.53 -17.49 21.31
C ASN A 234 20.40 -16.67 20.63
N ILE A 235 20.64 -15.43 20.21
CA ILE A 235 19.60 -14.61 19.54
C ILE A 235 19.93 -14.50 18.06
N ASP A 236 19.64 -15.56 17.31
CA ASP A 236 19.74 -15.54 15.85
C ASP A 236 18.46 -14.95 15.27
N PHE A 237 18.62 -14.01 14.34
CA PHE A 237 17.49 -13.42 13.63
C PHE A 237 17.46 -13.93 12.21
N SER A 238 16.45 -14.72 11.89
CA SER A 238 16.18 -15.13 10.51
C SER A 238 15.26 -14.12 9.85
N LEU A 239 15.69 -13.61 8.71
CA LEU A 239 14.78 -13.02 7.73
C LEU A 239 13.77 -14.12 7.37
N GLY A 240 12.48 -13.79 7.43
CA GLY A 240 11.42 -14.75 7.12
C GLY A 240 11.63 -15.36 5.74
N ASP A 241 11.55 -16.69 5.65
CA ASP A 241 12.15 -17.46 4.55
C ASP A 241 11.22 -17.74 3.36
N ASP A 242 9.95 -17.37 3.48
CA ASP A 242 8.96 -17.83 2.53
C ASP A 242 8.84 -16.84 1.38
N LYS A 243 9.58 -17.10 0.29
CA LYS A 243 9.09 -16.72 -1.03
C LYS A 243 7.70 -17.33 -1.15
N CYS A 244 6.68 -16.48 -1.21
CA CYS A 244 5.32 -16.95 -1.22
C CYS A 244 5.09 -17.88 -2.41
N SER A 245 4.62 -19.08 -2.11
CA SER A 245 4.40 -20.16 -3.07
C SER A 245 3.06 -20.78 -2.77
N CYS A 246 2.42 -21.35 -3.79
CA CYS A 246 1.15 -22.02 -3.58
C CYS A 246 1.28 -23.21 -2.64
N LYS A 247 0.48 -23.21 -1.57
CA LYS A 247 0.36 -24.26 -0.55
C LYS A 247 -0.76 -25.25 -0.88
N SER A 248 -1.54 -24.99 -1.93
CA SER A 248 -2.60 -25.85 -2.46
C SER A 248 -2.31 -26.30 -3.89
N THR A 249 -3.18 -27.16 -4.44
CA THR A 249 -3.11 -27.50 -5.87
C THR A 249 -3.50 -26.27 -6.70
N PRO A 250 -2.65 -25.82 -7.66
CA PRO A 250 -3.02 -24.74 -8.55
C PRO A 250 -4.31 -25.03 -9.31
N ARG A 251 -5.16 -24.02 -9.40
CA ARG A 251 -6.53 -24.13 -9.95
C ARG A 251 -6.83 -22.93 -10.85
N PRO A 252 -7.78 -23.04 -11.80
CA PRO A 252 -8.27 -21.89 -12.52
C PRO A 252 -8.82 -20.83 -11.57
N CYS A 253 -8.43 -19.57 -11.79
CA CYS A 253 -8.88 -18.42 -11.05
C CYS A 253 -9.85 -17.58 -11.87
N ILE A 254 -10.89 -17.06 -11.22
CA ILE A 254 -11.85 -16.10 -11.80
C ILE A 254 -11.98 -14.88 -10.90
N PHE A 255 -11.79 -13.71 -11.51
CA PHE A 255 -11.87 -12.40 -10.86
C PHE A 255 -13.19 -11.72 -11.22
N ILE A 256 -13.97 -11.32 -10.21
CA ILE A 256 -15.29 -10.71 -10.36
C ILE A 256 -15.26 -9.32 -9.76
N HIS A 257 -15.31 -8.31 -10.62
CA HIS A 257 -15.25 -6.91 -10.21
C HIS A 257 -16.56 -6.47 -9.53
N GLY A 258 -16.52 -5.32 -8.86
CA GLY A 258 -17.68 -4.65 -8.27
C GLY A 258 -18.25 -3.54 -9.15
N LEU A 259 -18.87 -2.54 -8.52
CA LEU A 259 -19.54 -1.44 -9.20
C LEU A 259 -18.58 -0.63 -10.11
N GLY A 260 -19.10 -0.14 -11.25
CA GLY A 260 -18.44 0.86 -12.09
C GLY A 260 -18.18 0.46 -13.54
N ILE A 261 -18.68 -0.70 -13.98
CA ILE A 261 -18.56 -1.18 -15.36
C ILE A 261 -19.92 -1.12 -16.07
N LYS A 262 -20.00 -0.35 -17.16
CA LYS A 262 -21.20 -0.22 -18.02
C LYS A 262 -21.20 -1.20 -19.20
N ILE A 263 -20.01 -1.52 -19.73
CA ILE A 263 -19.85 -2.40 -20.88
C ILE A 263 -19.63 -3.82 -20.36
N GLU A 264 -20.49 -4.74 -20.78
CA GLU A 264 -20.40 -6.16 -20.47
C GLU A 264 -19.76 -6.90 -21.63
N GLU A 265 -18.88 -7.87 -21.32
CA GLU A 265 -18.34 -8.79 -22.32
C GLU A 265 -19.13 -10.10 -22.29
N PRO A 266 -19.36 -10.75 -23.45
CA PRO A 266 -20.17 -11.95 -23.55
C PRO A 266 -19.51 -13.19 -22.95
N GLU A 267 -18.18 -13.19 -22.77
CA GLU A 267 -17.39 -14.29 -22.22
C GLU A 267 -16.37 -13.78 -21.18
N ASN A 268 -15.74 -14.71 -20.45
CA ASN A 268 -14.65 -14.37 -19.54
C ASN A 268 -13.40 -13.97 -20.32
N LEU A 269 -12.73 -12.92 -19.85
CA LEU A 269 -11.52 -12.40 -20.48
C LEU A 269 -10.26 -13.03 -19.89
N ASP A 270 -9.19 -13.10 -20.69
CA ASP A 270 -7.84 -13.45 -20.22
C ASP A 270 -7.12 -12.27 -19.55
N ALA A 271 -7.53 -11.04 -19.86
CA ALA A 271 -7.02 -9.82 -19.26
C ALA A 271 -8.16 -8.81 -19.10
N PHE A 272 -8.18 -8.10 -17.97
CA PHE A 272 -9.15 -7.03 -17.77
C PHE A 272 -8.72 -5.78 -18.54
N PRO A 273 -9.60 -5.13 -19.33
CA PRO A 273 -9.21 -4.04 -20.23
C PRO A 273 -8.89 -2.72 -19.53
N THR A 274 -8.97 -2.68 -18.20
CA THR A 274 -8.71 -1.48 -17.39
C THR A 274 -7.79 -1.81 -16.22
N LYS A 275 -7.24 -0.79 -15.57
CA LYS A 275 -6.39 -0.94 -14.37
C LYS A 275 -7.15 -1.41 -13.11
N TYR A 276 -8.32 -2.04 -13.22
CA TYR A 276 -9.15 -2.40 -12.06
C TYR A 276 -8.42 -3.31 -11.05
N TRP A 277 -7.81 -4.39 -11.55
CA TRP A 277 -7.16 -5.44 -10.75
C TRP A 277 -5.64 -5.27 -10.55
N GLY A 278 -5.06 -4.17 -11.05
CA GLY A 278 -3.61 -4.00 -11.08
C GLY A 278 -2.90 -5.02 -11.97
N ASN A 279 -1.59 -5.18 -11.78
CA ASN A 279 -0.80 -6.20 -12.44
C ASN A 279 -0.56 -7.37 -11.48
N LEU A 280 -1.13 -8.53 -11.80
CA LEU A 280 -1.00 -9.77 -11.04
C LEU A 280 -0.16 -10.83 -11.77
N THR A 281 0.48 -10.48 -12.88
CA THR A 281 1.42 -11.37 -13.57
C THR A 281 2.51 -11.80 -12.58
N ASP A 282 2.74 -13.12 -12.49
CA ASP A 282 3.68 -13.75 -11.56
C ASP A 282 3.38 -13.57 -10.06
N HIS A 283 2.23 -12.97 -9.71
CA HIS A 283 1.80 -12.68 -8.34
C HIS A 283 0.58 -13.52 -7.88
N ALA A 284 0.30 -14.62 -8.59
CA ALA A 284 -0.84 -15.49 -8.32
C ALA A 284 -0.44 -16.97 -8.40
N PRO A 285 0.47 -17.46 -7.54
CA PRO A 285 1.10 -18.78 -7.68
C PRO A 285 0.12 -19.96 -7.61
N CYS A 286 -1.06 -19.77 -7.01
CA CYS A 286 -2.12 -20.77 -6.96
C CYS A 286 -3.07 -20.76 -8.16
N CYS A 287 -2.94 -19.80 -9.07
CA CYS A 287 -3.75 -19.71 -10.27
C CYS A 287 -3.07 -20.45 -11.41
N SER A 288 -3.65 -21.57 -11.88
CA SER A 288 -3.18 -22.23 -13.10
C SER A 288 -3.53 -21.44 -14.37
N SER A 289 -4.57 -20.62 -14.29
CA SER A 289 -4.99 -19.65 -15.29
C SER A 289 -5.75 -18.52 -14.61
N MET A 290 -5.76 -17.34 -15.20
CA MET A 290 -6.54 -16.20 -14.69
C MET A 290 -7.59 -15.80 -15.71
N LYS A 291 -8.84 -15.71 -15.26
CA LYS A 291 -9.98 -15.25 -16.03
C LYS A 291 -10.65 -14.07 -15.32
N TYR A 292 -11.28 -13.19 -16.08
CA TYR A 292 -11.98 -12.02 -15.53
C TYR A 292 -13.41 -11.96 -16.06
N ALA A 293 -14.37 -11.88 -15.14
CA ALA A 293 -15.77 -11.64 -15.47
C ALA A 293 -16.01 -10.13 -15.57
N MET A 294 -16.33 -9.63 -16.77
CA MET A 294 -16.68 -8.23 -17.01
C MET A 294 -18.19 -8.10 -17.24
N LEU A 295 -18.93 -7.71 -16.20
CA LEU A 295 -20.39 -7.64 -16.18
C LEU A 295 -20.86 -6.18 -16.09
N ASN A 296 -22.04 -5.89 -16.65
CA ASN A 296 -22.64 -4.57 -16.45
C ASN A 296 -23.13 -4.45 -15.01
N THR A 297 -22.40 -3.70 -14.20
CA THR A 297 -22.60 -3.54 -12.76
C THR A 297 -23.12 -2.16 -12.40
N VAL A 298 -23.19 -1.26 -13.37
CA VAL A 298 -23.77 0.07 -13.18
C VAL A 298 -25.29 -0.02 -13.34
N ASN A 299 -25.76 -0.67 -14.41
CA ASN A 299 -27.17 -0.69 -14.75
C ASN A 299 -27.93 -1.88 -14.14
N ASN A 300 -27.26 -2.79 -13.44
CA ASN A 300 -27.89 -3.96 -12.84
C ASN A 300 -27.60 -4.03 -11.35
N SER A 301 -28.65 -4.26 -10.57
CA SER A 301 -28.56 -4.52 -9.13
C SER A 301 -27.84 -5.84 -8.86
N TRP A 302 -27.13 -5.94 -7.73
CA TRP A 302 -26.61 -7.24 -7.25
C TRP A 302 -27.72 -8.23 -6.86
N THR A 303 -28.94 -7.74 -6.62
CA THR A 303 -30.12 -8.54 -6.34
C THR A 303 -30.86 -8.98 -7.61
N ASP A 304 -30.47 -8.50 -8.79
CA ASP A 304 -31.12 -8.85 -10.05
C ASP A 304 -30.91 -10.34 -10.39
N ASP A 305 -31.98 -10.99 -10.81
CA ASP A 305 -32.00 -12.45 -11.03
C ASP A 305 -31.15 -12.86 -12.25
N GLU A 306 -31.16 -12.05 -13.32
CA GLU A 306 -30.37 -12.28 -14.52
C GLU A 306 -28.89 -12.02 -14.23
N GLN A 307 -28.58 -10.94 -13.52
CA GLN A 307 -27.22 -10.60 -13.09
C GLN A 307 -26.61 -11.72 -12.22
N GLN A 308 -27.37 -12.26 -11.27
CA GLN A 308 -26.94 -13.39 -10.44
C GLN A 308 -26.71 -14.66 -11.28
N GLN A 309 -27.57 -14.93 -12.26
CA GLN A 309 -27.38 -16.05 -13.18
C GLN A 309 -26.09 -15.88 -14.00
N LYS A 310 -25.86 -14.68 -14.57
CA LYS A 310 -24.63 -14.37 -15.31
C LYS A 310 -23.38 -14.59 -14.46
N VAL A 311 -23.39 -14.18 -13.19
CA VAL A 311 -22.27 -14.41 -12.27
C VAL A 311 -21.97 -15.91 -12.13
N CYS A 312 -23.00 -16.73 -11.89
CA CYS A 312 -22.83 -18.17 -11.83
C CYS A 312 -22.31 -18.75 -13.15
N ASP A 313 -22.87 -18.36 -14.30
CA ASP A 313 -22.43 -18.85 -15.61
C ASP A 313 -20.97 -18.48 -15.90
N ARG A 314 -20.54 -17.28 -15.49
CA ARG A 314 -19.14 -16.82 -15.59
C ARG A 314 -18.22 -17.67 -14.74
N VAL A 315 -18.61 -18.02 -13.51
CA VAL A 315 -17.77 -18.88 -12.65
C VAL A 315 -17.76 -20.32 -13.16
N LEU A 316 -18.91 -20.84 -13.60
CA LEU A 316 -19.04 -22.22 -14.07
C LEU A 316 -18.28 -22.46 -15.39
N SER A 317 -18.21 -21.47 -16.27
CA SER A 317 -17.49 -21.58 -17.56
C SER A 317 -15.97 -21.62 -17.45
N VAL A 318 -15.41 -21.37 -16.25
CA VAL A 318 -13.95 -21.38 -16.03
C VAL A 318 -13.38 -22.81 -16.01
N ASN A 319 -14.22 -23.79 -15.67
CA ASN A 319 -13.83 -25.19 -15.58
C ASN A 319 -14.93 -26.09 -16.14
N GLU A 320 -14.62 -26.85 -17.19
CA GLU A 320 -15.56 -27.78 -17.84
C GLU A 320 -16.06 -28.89 -16.90
N ALA A 321 -15.33 -29.17 -15.81
CA ALA A 321 -15.73 -30.17 -14.81
C ALA A 321 -16.93 -29.72 -13.94
N ASN A 322 -17.38 -28.49 -14.08
CA ASN A 322 -18.55 -27.96 -13.37
C ASN A 322 -19.84 -28.62 -13.89
N GLN A 323 -20.32 -29.61 -13.16
CA GLN A 323 -21.61 -30.28 -13.37
C GLN A 323 -22.61 -29.83 -12.28
N ASP A 324 -23.90 -29.84 -12.62
CA ASP A 324 -25.01 -29.61 -11.68
C ASP A 324 -24.96 -28.27 -10.92
N SER A 325 -24.52 -27.19 -11.58
CA SER A 325 -24.37 -25.84 -11.00
C SER A 325 -23.46 -25.75 -9.77
N ALA A 326 -22.61 -26.75 -9.54
CA ALA A 326 -21.61 -26.76 -8.48
C ALA A 326 -20.24 -26.32 -9.03
N ILE A 327 -19.69 -25.26 -8.45
CA ILE A 327 -18.38 -24.71 -8.78
C ILE A 327 -17.30 -25.57 -8.13
N LYS A 328 -16.52 -26.28 -8.94
CA LYS A 328 -15.48 -27.23 -8.51
C LYS A 328 -14.10 -26.80 -8.99
N ASP A 329 -13.11 -27.04 -8.16
CA ASP A 329 -11.69 -26.83 -8.44
C ASP A 329 -11.37 -25.41 -8.96
N THR A 330 -12.09 -24.40 -8.46
CA THR A 330 -11.93 -22.99 -8.88
C THR A 330 -11.55 -22.11 -7.69
N ILE A 331 -10.63 -21.17 -7.89
CA ILE A 331 -10.39 -20.08 -6.95
C ILE A 331 -11.16 -18.85 -7.44
N ILE A 332 -12.07 -18.35 -6.62
CA ILE A 332 -12.95 -17.23 -6.95
C ILE A 332 -12.48 -16.02 -6.17
N ILE A 333 -12.20 -14.92 -6.87
CA ILE A 333 -11.77 -13.66 -6.29
C ILE A 333 -12.85 -12.63 -6.56
N THR A 334 -13.47 -12.09 -5.51
CA THR A 334 -14.52 -11.06 -5.64
C THR A 334 -14.10 -9.77 -4.99
N HIS A 335 -14.29 -8.65 -5.67
CA HIS A 335 -14.05 -7.32 -5.10
C HIS A 335 -15.34 -6.50 -5.02
N SER A 336 -15.50 -5.73 -3.95
CA SER A 336 -16.61 -4.78 -3.79
C SER A 336 -17.97 -5.46 -4.03
N MET A 337 -18.86 -4.86 -4.83
CA MET A 337 -20.17 -5.43 -5.20
C MET A 337 -20.10 -6.87 -5.78
N GLY A 338 -18.95 -7.29 -6.32
CA GLY A 338 -18.74 -8.68 -6.76
C GLY A 338 -18.96 -9.71 -5.65
N ASN A 339 -18.68 -9.35 -4.40
CA ASN A 339 -18.95 -10.22 -3.24
C ASN A 339 -20.46 -10.46 -3.07
N LEU A 340 -21.27 -9.39 -3.16
CA LEU A 340 -22.72 -9.46 -3.06
C LEU A 340 -23.35 -10.19 -4.24
N MET A 341 -22.86 -9.95 -5.45
CA MET A 341 -23.35 -10.63 -6.65
C MET A 341 -23.20 -12.15 -6.53
N LEU A 342 -22.01 -12.63 -6.13
CA LEU A 342 -21.79 -14.07 -5.92
C LEU A 342 -22.55 -14.60 -4.70
N ALA A 343 -22.54 -13.87 -3.58
CA ALA A 343 -23.29 -14.26 -2.38
C ALA A 343 -24.79 -14.37 -2.65
N GLY A 344 -25.35 -13.43 -3.41
CA GLY A 344 -26.74 -13.39 -3.84
C GLY A 344 -27.07 -14.61 -4.70
N ALA A 345 -26.26 -14.88 -5.72
CA ALA A 345 -26.45 -16.02 -6.60
C ALA A 345 -26.40 -17.38 -5.86
N ILE A 346 -25.52 -17.51 -4.87
CA ILE A 346 -25.48 -18.70 -4.00
C ILE A 346 -26.73 -18.76 -3.11
N ALA A 347 -27.12 -17.63 -2.52
CA ALA A 347 -28.27 -17.54 -1.62
C ALA A 347 -29.61 -17.83 -2.32
N THR A 348 -29.72 -17.52 -3.62
CA THR A 348 -30.89 -17.81 -4.47
C THR A 348 -30.81 -19.19 -5.15
N GLY A 349 -29.72 -19.93 -4.95
CA GLY A 349 -29.56 -21.29 -5.46
C GLY A 349 -29.20 -21.39 -6.94
N LYS A 350 -28.71 -20.30 -7.55
CA LYS A 350 -28.25 -20.27 -8.95
C LYS A 350 -27.01 -21.14 -9.15
N CYS A 351 -26.11 -21.15 -8.17
CA CYS A 351 -24.96 -22.04 -8.10
C CYS A 351 -24.53 -22.29 -6.65
N SER A 352 -23.60 -23.23 -6.45
CA SER A 352 -23.02 -23.55 -5.15
C SER A 352 -21.50 -23.70 -5.24
N ILE A 353 -20.79 -23.50 -4.13
CA ILE A 353 -19.33 -23.67 -4.08
C ILE A 353 -19.01 -25.05 -3.47
N ALA A 354 -18.35 -25.91 -4.24
CA ALA A 354 -17.88 -27.20 -3.75
C ALA A 354 -16.66 -27.03 -2.83
N SER A 355 -16.41 -28.01 -1.96
CA SER A 355 -15.28 -27.97 -1.02
C SER A 355 -13.89 -27.97 -1.68
N SER A 356 -13.80 -28.31 -2.97
CA SER A 356 -12.56 -28.24 -3.73
C SER A 356 -12.26 -26.85 -4.33
N SER A 357 -13.22 -25.92 -4.17
CA SER A 357 -13.09 -24.53 -4.59
C SER A 357 -12.75 -23.62 -3.40
N THR A 358 -12.31 -22.41 -3.70
CA THR A 358 -11.89 -21.44 -2.68
C THR A 358 -12.41 -20.06 -3.04
N TRP A 359 -13.04 -19.38 -2.10
CA TRP A 359 -13.51 -18.00 -2.30
C TRP A 359 -12.68 -17.01 -1.48
N VAL A 360 -12.04 -16.08 -2.18
CA VAL A 360 -11.30 -14.93 -1.63
C VAL A 360 -12.15 -13.66 -1.82
N GLY A 361 -12.56 -13.05 -0.72
CA GLY A 361 -13.35 -11.81 -0.72
C GLY A 361 -12.50 -10.58 -0.44
N LEU A 362 -12.76 -9.49 -1.15
CA LEU A 362 -12.04 -8.21 -1.04
C LEU A 362 -13.04 -7.06 -0.92
N SER A 363 -12.98 -6.28 0.18
CA SER A 363 -13.74 -5.03 0.36
C SER A 363 -15.24 -5.10 0.00
N GLY A 364 -15.93 -6.20 0.28
CA GLY A 364 -17.32 -6.38 -0.12
C GLY A 364 -18.31 -5.60 0.76
N PRO A 365 -19.31 -4.87 0.24
CA PRO A 365 -20.30 -4.17 1.07
C PRO A 365 -21.41 -5.12 1.57
N LEU A 366 -21.11 -6.12 2.42
CA LEU A 366 -22.09 -7.15 2.80
C LEU A 366 -23.26 -6.63 3.68
N ARG A 367 -23.19 -5.38 4.13
CA ARG A 367 -24.29 -4.61 4.75
C ARG A 367 -24.63 -3.34 3.96
N GLY A 368 -24.21 -3.26 2.70
CA GLY A 368 -24.28 -2.07 1.87
C GLY A 368 -23.19 -1.04 2.18
N SER A 369 -23.33 0.15 1.60
CA SER A 369 -22.36 1.23 1.65
C SER A 369 -23.06 2.56 1.86
N MET A 370 -22.60 3.31 2.87
CA MET A 370 -23.06 4.67 3.15
C MET A 370 -22.63 5.61 2.03
N ALA A 371 -21.59 5.26 1.27
CA ALA A 371 -21.25 6.00 0.06
C ALA A 371 -22.39 5.89 -0.97
N SER A 372 -23.05 4.73 -1.14
CA SER A 372 -24.22 4.63 -2.02
C SER A 372 -25.33 5.59 -1.58
N ASN A 373 -25.67 5.64 -0.29
CA ASN A 373 -26.66 6.57 0.25
C ASN A 373 -26.26 8.02 -0.09
N TYR A 374 -25.00 8.36 0.18
CA TYR A 374 -24.45 9.69 -0.09
C TYR A 374 -24.46 10.05 -1.59
N PHE A 375 -24.18 9.10 -2.48
CA PHE A 375 -24.30 9.28 -3.94
C PHE A 375 -25.74 9.57 -4.36
N GLN A 376 -26.72 8.86 -3.77
CA GLN A 376 -28.13 9.09 -4.04
C GLN A 376 -28.59 10.48 -3.57
N ASP A 377 -28.16 10.91 -2.38
CA ASP A 377 -28.37 12.28 -1.89
C ASP A 377 -27.70 13.33 -2.80
N SER A 378 -26.45 13.05 -3.23
CA SER A 378 -25.70 13.96 -4.10
C SER A 378 -26.39 14.16 -5.45
N CYS A 379 -26.97 13.12 -6.05
CA CYS A 379 -27.74 13.23 -7.28
C CYS A 379 -29.05 14.03 -7.13
N LYS A 380 -29.50 14.28 -5.88
CA LYS A 380 -30.63 15.16 -5.56
C LYS A 380 -30.19 16.57 -5.13
N ASN A 381 -28.89 16.86 -5.11
CA ASN A 381 -28.28 18.07 -4.55
C ASN A 381 -28.61 18.26 -3.06
N GLU A 382 -28.60 17.16 -2.29
CA GLU A 382 -28.90 17.14 -0.86
C GLU A 382 -27.62 16.96 0.01
N THR A 383 -26.43 17.19 -0.54
CA THR A 383 -25.15 17.02 0.15
C THR A 383 -24.27 18.27 0.10
N ASN A 384 -22.98 18.15 -0.21
CA ASN A 384 -22.06 19.28 -0.34
C ASN A 384 -21.73 19.55 -1.82
N PHE A 385 -21.60 20.83 -2.15
CA PHE A 385 -21.43 21.29 -3.53
C PHE A 385 -20.19 20.72 -4.24
N ILE A 386 -19.13 20.35 -3.50
CA ILE A 386 -17.89 19.80 -4.06
C ILE A 386 -18.15 18.39 -4.59
N VAL A 387 -18.85 17.56 -3.81
CA VAL A 387 -19.16 16.19 -4.22
C VAL A 387 -20.30 16.16 -5.23
N GLU A 388 -21.31 17.04 -5.11
CA GLU A 388 -22.37 17.17 -6.11
C GLU A 388 -21.82 17.48 -7.51
N ASP A 389 -20.90 18.43 -7.62
CA ASP A 389 -20.22 18.77 -8.88
C ASP A 389 -19.37 17.60 -9.41
N LEU A 390 -18.72 16.85 -8.51
CA LEU A 390 -17.88 15.72 -8.87
C LEU A 390 -18.72 14.52 -9.35
N VAL A 391 -19.81 14.19 -8.65
CA VAL A 391 -20.73 13.12 -9.04
C VAL A 391 -21.47 13.48 -10.33
N ALA A 392 -21.92 14.72 -10.51
CA ALA A 392 -22.53 15.18 -11.75
C ALA A 392 -21.61 14.98 -12.97
N LYS A 393 -20.29 15.18 -12.80
CA LYS A 393 -19.29 14.98 -13.86
C LYS A 393 -18.97 13.52 -14.16
N THR A 394 -19.26 12.59 -13.26
CA THR A 394 -19.02 11.16 -13.47
C THR A 394 -20.03 10.50 -14.42
N GLY A 395 -21.19 11.13 -14.63
CA GLY A 395 -22.27 10.54 -15.43
C GLY A 395 -22.96 9.34 -14.75
N TYR A 396 -22.94 9.32 -13.42
CA TYR A 396 -23.68 8.36 -12.56
C TYR A 396 -24.92 8.99 -11.89
N CYS A 397 -25.33 10.19 -12.33
CA CYS A 397 -26.61 10.79 -11.94
C CYS A 397 -27.60 10.77 -13.12
N PRO A 398 -28.88 10.41 -12.90
CA PRO A 398 -29.43 9.89 -11.64
C PRO A 398 -28.77 8.55 -11.25
N ALA A 399 -28.79 8.22 -9.96
CA ALA A 399 -28.16 6.99 -9.47
C ALA A 399 -28.75 5.77 -10.19
N ASP A 400 -27.88 4.95 -10.79
CA ASP A 400 -28.27 3.73 -11.48
C ASP A 400 -28.54 2.57 -10.50
N ASP A 401 -29.19 1.50 -10.97
CA ASP A 401 -29.60 0.34 -10.15
C ASP A 401 -28.45 -0.31 -9.36
N GLY A 402 -27.23 -0.31 -9.93
CA GLY A 402 -26.04 -0.79 -9.24
C GLY A 402 -25.69 0.05 -8.00
N ILE A 403 -25.85 1.38 -8.06
CA ILE A 403 -25.64 2.25 -6.89
C ILE A 403 -26.79 2.05 -5.91
N ILE A 404 -28.04 2.14 -6.38
CA ILE A 404 -29.24 2.08 -5.52
C ILE A 404 -29.24 0.78 -4.70
N SER A 405 -28.92 -0.35 -5.33
CA SER A 405 -28.90 -1.64 -4.66
C SER A 405 -27.84 -1.80 -3.56
N LEU A 406 -26.86 -0.89 -3.50
CA LEU A 406 -25.81 -0.88 -2.47
C LEU A 406 -26.16 -0.03 -1.25
N ALA A 407 -27.40 0.45 -1.14
CA ALA A 407 -27.85 1.20 0.03
C ALA A 407 -27.55 0.43 1.33
N TYR A 408 -27.17 1.16 2.38
CA TYR A 408 -26.78 0.55 3.64
C TYR A 408 -27.97 -0.11 4.35
N GLU A 409 -27.76 -1.32 4.88
CA GLU A 409 -28.78 -2.13 5.55
C GLU A 409 -29.41 -1.36 6.72
N GLY A 410 -30.73 -1.19 6.67
CA GLY A 410 -31.53 -0.48 7.67
C GLY A 410 -31.54 1.06 7.56
N ASP A 411 -30.83 1.66 6.61
CA ASP A 411 -30.86 3.10 6.37
C ASP A 411 -32.06 3.53 5.49
N SER A 412 -32.26 4.85 5.33
CA SER A 412 -33.39 5.47 4.63
C SER A 412 -33.53 5.08 3.15
N TYR A 413 -32.42 4.70 2.50
CA TYR A 413 -32.41 4.25 1.10
C TYR A 413 -32.59 2.75 0.94
N SER A 414 -32.53 1.97 2.03
CA SER A 414 -32.78 0.54 1.98
C SER A 414 -34.27 0.23 2.04
N THR A 415 -34.62 -1.00 1.66
CA THR A 415 -35.97 -1.54 1.80
C THR A 415 -35.94 -2.84 2.60
N PRO A 416 -37.07 -3.27 3.20
CA PRO A 416 -37.15 -4.56 3.88
C PRO A 416 -36.72 -5.75 2.99
N GLU A 417 -36.99 -5.66 1.68
CA GLU A 417 -36.57 -6.68 0.71
C GLU A 417 -35.05 -6.69 0.52
N LEU A 418 -34.42 -5.51 0.42
CA LEU A 418 -32.97 -5.39 0.30
C LEU A 418 -32.26 -5.84 1.57
N ASP A 419 -32.76 -5.45 2.75
CA ASP A 419 -32.26 -5.91 4.05
C ASP A 419 -32.37 -7.44 4.16
N ALA A 420 -33.50 -8.02 3.76
CA ALA A 420 -33.67 -9.47 3.73
C ALA A 420 -32.71 -10.15 2.74
N ALA A 421 -32.38 -9.51 1.62
CA ALA A 421 -31.38 -10.00 0.69
C ALA A 421 -29.98 -9.98 1.31
N TYR A 422 -29.59 -8.90 2.01
CA TYR A 422 -28.33 -8.82 2.74
C TYR A 422 -28.18 -9.94 3.77
N VAL A 423 -29.22 -10.20 4.57
CA VAL A 423 -29.20 -11.30 5.56
C VAL A 423 -28.89 -12.65 4.90
N LYS A 424 -29.51 -12.92 3.74
CA LYS A 424 -29.26 -14.17 2.99
C LYS A 424 -27.86 -14.19 2.39
N ALA A 425 -27.41 -13.08 1.79
CA ALA A 425 -26.07 -12.94 1.21
C ALA A 425 -24.98 -13.10 2.29
N GLN A 426 -25.10 -12.46 3.44
CA GLN A 426 -24.19 -12.61 4.59
C GLN A 426 -24.11 -14.06 5.08
N LYS A 427 -25.22 -14.80 5.06
CA LYS A 427 -25.21 -16.23 5.40
C LYS A 427 -24.44 -17.05 4.37
N ALA A 428 -24.69 -16.84 3.08
CA ALA A 428 -23.97 -17.50 2.00
C ALA A 428 -22.47 -17.17 2.04
N TYR A 429 -22.14 -15.90 2.24
CA TYR A 429 -20.79 -15.38 2.37
C TYR A 429 -20.02 -16.08 3.50
N ARG A 430 -20.53 -16.00 4.74
CA ARG A 430 -19.86 -16.60 5.91
C ARG A 430 -19.73 -18.13 5.84
N SER A 431 -20.61 -18.79 5.10
CA SER A 431 -20.57 -20.26 4.95
C SER A 431 -19.53 -20.73 3.94
N ASN A 432 -19.06 -19.85 3.03
CA ASN A 432 -18.27 -20.24 1.87
C ASN A 432 -16.95 -19.48 1.70
N VAL A 433 -16.83 -18.26 2.24
CA VAL A 433 -15.61 -17.47 2.12
C VAL A 433 -14.47 -18.16 2.85
N HIS A 434 -13.41 -18.40 2.11
CA HIS A 434 -12.18 -18.93 2.66
C HIS A 434 -11.40 -17.79 3.29
N ALA A 435 -11.04 -16.75 2.55
CA ALA A 435 -10.18 -15.67 3.00
C ALA A 435 -10.79 -14.30 2.69
N LEU A 436 -10.43 -13.30 3.50
CA LEU A 436 -11.08 -11.99 3.43
C LEU A 436 -10.09 -10.87 3.67
N MET A 437 -10.03 -9.91 2.75
CA MET A 437 -9.36 -8.64 2.95
C MET A 437 -10.40 -7.53 3.16
N CYS A 438 -10.31 -6.86 4.30
CA CYS A 438 -11.08 -5.66 4.61
C CYS A 438 -10.11 -4.51 4.93
N SER A 439 -10.58 -3.26 4.87
CA SER A 439 -9.80 -2.13 5.37
C SER A 439 -10.50 -1.45 6.52
N ASN A 440 -9.70 -0.90 7.43
CA ASN A 440 -10.17 0.00 8.48
C ASN A 440 -9.47 1.37 8.41
N GLY A 441 -8.98 1.73 7.23
CA GLY A 441 -8.48 3.07 6.94
C GLY A 441 -8.30 3.28 5.45
N PHE A 442 -8.61 4.48 4.99
CA PHE A 442 -8.64 4.83 3.57
C PHE A 442 -7.36 5.49 3.08
N SER A 443 -6.28 5.46 3.88
CA SER A 443 -5.01 6.10 3.51
C SER A 443 -4.48 5.57 2.18
N GLY A 444 -4.56 4.27 1.91
CA GLY A 444 -4.19 3.71 0.61
C GLY A 444 -2.70 3.75 0.29
N LEU A 445 -2.41 3.29 -0.92
CA LEU A 445 -1.18 3.52 -1.68
C LEU A 445 -1.38 4.77 -2.54
N ARG A 446 -0.29 5.49 -2.81
CA ARG A 446 -0.40 6.71 -3.62
C ARG A 446 -0.84 6.39 -5.02
N SER A 447 -1.82 7.15 -5.46
CA SER A 447 -2.27 7.16 -6.85
C SER A 447 -2.94 8.50 -7.15
N ASP A 448 -3.20 8.74 -8.42
CA ASP A 448 -4.04 9.83 -8.93
C ASP A 448 -5.48 9.80 -8.37
N ARG A 449 -5.94 8.64 -7.89
CA ARG A 449 -7.29 8.44 -7.35
C ARG A 449 -7.37 8.46 -5.82
N GLN A 450 -6.26 8.57 -5.12
CA GLN A 450 -6.23 8.48 -3.66
C GLN A 450 -7.05 9.61 -2.99
N TRP A 451 -6.93 10.85 -3.50
CA TRP A 451 -7.66 12.02 -2.98
C TRP A 451 -9.18 11.82 -3.00
N TRP A 452 -9.69 11.07 -3.99
CA TRP A 452 -11.11 10.76 -4.11
C TRP A 452 -11.57 9.86 -2.97
N TYR A 453 -10.81 8.82 -2.65
CA TYR A 453 -11.12 7.93 -1.53
C TYR A 453 -10.96 8.61 -0.16
N TRP A 454 -10.03 9.55 -0.03
CA TRP A 454 -9.89 10.35 1.20
C TRP A 454 -11.06 11.29 1.40
N THR A 455 -11.48 11.95 0.31
CA THR A 455 -12.68 12.80 0.33
C THR A 455 -13.87 11.96 0.78
N LEU A 456 -14.14 10.83 0.12
CA LEU A 456 -15.27 9.98 0.48
C LEU A 456 -15.15 9.35 1.86
N GLY A 457 -13.95 8.96 2.30
CA GLY A 457 -13.73 8.43 3.65
C GLY A 457 -13.95 9.45 4.77
N THR A 458 -13.87 10.75 4.44
CA THR A 458 -13.99 11.87 5.39
C THR A 458 -15.36 12.55 5.35
N VAL A 459 -15.93 12.76 4.16
CA VAL A 459 -17.16 13.55 3.97
C VAL A 459 -18.43 12.72 4.03
N VAL A 460 -18.36 11.44 3.65
CA VAL A 460 -19.50 10.53 3.77
C VAL A 460 -19.70 10.24 5.25
N SER A 461 -20.96 10.29 5.70
CA SER A 461 -21.37 9.98 7.07
C SER A 461 -21.29 8.48 7.37
N HIS A 462 -20.10 7.89 7.25
CA HIS A 462 -19.82 6.53 7.73
C HIS A 462 -20.08 6.46 9.24
N HIS A 463 -20.47 5.29 9.75
CA HIS A 463 -20.66 5.10 11.20
C HIS A 463 -19.34 5.24 12.00
N SER A 464 -18.20 5.16 11.32
CA SER A 464 -16.86 5.32 11.87
C SER A 464 -15.82 5.67 10.79
N PHE A 465 -14.66 6.18 11.22
CA PHE A 465 -13.48 6.33 10.35
C PHE A 465 -12.83 5.01 9.93
N LYS A 466 -13.39 3.86 10.31
CA LYS A 466 -12.89 2.53 9.93
C LYS A 466 -13.52 2.10 8.60
N ASN A 467 -13.08 2.73 7.52
CA ASN A 467 -13.57 2.46 6.17
C ASN A 467 -12.42 2.52 5.14
N ASP A 468 -12.65 1.98 3.96
CA ASP A 468 -11.72 2.04 2.81
C ASP A 468 -12.00 3.24 1.86
N GLY A 469 -12.84 4.17 2.29
CA GLY A 469 -13.33 5.32 1.51
C GLY A 469 -14.72 5.09 0.94
N LEU A 470 -15.16 3.82 0.79
CA LEU A 470 -16.48 3.48 0.26
C LEU A 470 -17.24 2.50 1.17
N VAL A 471 -16.54 1.52 1.71
CA VAL A 471 -17.11 0.43 2.50
C VAL A 471 -16.50 0.46 3.89
N GLU A 472 -17.38 0.44 4.89
CA GLU A 472 -16.96 0.30 6.28
C GLU A 472 -16.45 -1.10 6.59
N PHE A 473 -15.51 -1.18 7.53
CA PHE A 473 -14.94 -2.44 8.01
C PHE A 473 -16.01 -3.46 8.40
N TYR A 474 -17.04 -3.08 9.15
CA TYR A 474 -18.08 -4.02 9.60
C TYR A 474 -19.04 -4.45 8.48
N SER A 475 -19.24 -3.60 7.45
CA SER A 475 -19.93 -4.02 6.24
C SER A 475 -19.09 -5.04 5.48
N CYS A 476 -17.78 -4.81 5.36
CA CYS A 476 -16.83 -5.75 4.77
C CYS A 476 -16.75 -7.08 5.51
N ALA A 477 -16.67 -7.05 6.83
CA ALA A 477 -16.59 -8.25 7.64
C ALA A 477 -17.83 -9.15 7.50
N GLY A 478 -18.97 -8.65 7.01
CA GLY A 478 -20.13 -9.48 6.67
C GLY A 478 -20.65 -10.36 7.82
N GLY A 479 -20.40 -9.95 9.06
CA GLY A 479 -20.76 -10.68 10.28
C GLY A 479 -19.66 -11.60 10.85
N PHE A 480 -18.44 -11.59 10.31
CA PHE A 480 -17.25 -12.13 11.00
C PHE A 480 -16.81 -11.17 12.12
N PRO A 481 -16.41 -11.69 13.29
CA PRO A 481 -15.97 -10.86 14.40
C PRO A 481 -14.61 -10.22 14.11
N ALA A 482 -14.42 -8.98 14.59
CA ALA A 482 -13.17 -8.24 14.36
C ALA A 482 -11.92 -8.94 14.94
N SER A 483 -12.10 -9.83 15.93
CA SER A 483 -11.02 -10.64 16.52
C SER A 483 -10.44 -11.68 15.56
N ASP A 484 -11.16 -12.04 14.50
CA ASP A 484 -10.68 -12.98 13.50
C ASP A 484 -9.70 -12.31 12.52
N PHE A 485 -9.65 -10.97 12.50
CA PHE A 485 -8.81 -10.21 11.59
C PHE A 485 -7.48 -9.82 12.24
N GLY A 486 -6.40 -10.08 11.53
CA GLY A 486 -5.07 -9.56 11.85
C GLY A 486 -4.62 -8.51 10.82
N ASN A 487 -3.57 -7.77 11.16
CA ASN A 487 -3.08 -6.62 10.38
C ASN A 487 -1.81 -6.94 9.56
N SER A 488 -1.57 -8.22 9.30
CA SER A 488 -0.43 -8.74 8.54
C SER A 488 -0.91 -9.36 7.23
N TYR A 489 -0.09 -9.27 6.17
CA TYR A 489 -0.29 -10.05 4.94
C TYR A 489 -0.23 -11.58 5.15
N GLU A 490 0.20 -12.03 6.32
CA GLU A 490 0.18 -13.45 6.72
C GLU A 490 -1.20 -13.89 7.25
N ASP A 491 -2.05 -12.92 7.63
CA ASP A 491 -3.36 -13.22 8.20
C ASP A 491 -4.36 -13.55 7.10
N LYS A 492 -4.98 -14.71 7.20
CA LYS A 492 -6.02 -15.15 6.26
C LYS A 492 -7.21 -14.18 6.19
N PHE A 493 -7.49 -13.53 7.31
CA PHE A 493 -8.48 -12.46 7.46
C PHE A 493 -7.68 -11.19 7.75
N TYR A 494 -7.46 -10.40 6.71
CA TYR A 494 -6.49 -9.31 6.71
C TYR A 494 -7.21 -7.97 6.79
N VAL A 495 -6.94 -7.22 7.85
CA VAL A 495 -7.38 -5.83 7.98
C VAL A 495 -6.27 -4.87 7.59
N THR A 496 -6.55 -4.07 6.57
CA THR A 496 -5.56 -3.21 5.92
C THR A 496 -5.78 -1.73 6.24
N LYS A 497 -4.87 -0.89 5.72
CA LYS A 497 -5.00 0.57 5.62
C LYS A 497 -5.13 1.05 4.18
N LEU A 498 -5.59 0.17 3.30
CA LEU A 498 -5.76 0.40 1.88
C LEU A 498 -7.06 1.14 1.59
N ASN A 499 -7.08 1.99 0.57
CA ASN A 499 -8.35 2.50 0.04
C ASN A 499 -9.05 1.40 -0.79
N HIS A 500 -10.31 1.66 -1.17
CA HIS A 500 -11.15 0.69 -1.84
C HIS A 500 -10.61 0.22 -3.20
N ALA A 501 -9.79 1.00 -3.89
CA ALA A 501 -9.17 0.54 -5.14
C ALA A 501 -7.96 -0.36 -4.89
N ASP A 502 -7.17 -0.06 -3.86
CA ASP A 502 -5.94 -0.80 -3.59
C ASP A 502 -6.20 -2.20 -3.04
N THR A 503 -7.35 -2.44 -2.40
CA THR A 503 -7.77 -3.79 -2.01
C THR A 503 -8.05 -4.69 -3.21
N ALA A 504 -8.23 -4.12 -4.41
CA ALA A 504 -8.26 -4.83 -5.68
C ALA A 504 -6.86 -4.98 -6.33
N PHE A 505 -5.79 -4.89 -5.53
CA PHE A 505 -4.37 -5.03 -5.96
C PHE A 505 -3.87 -3.94 -6.91
N ARG A 506 -4.66 -2.89 -7.14
CA ARG A 506 -4.47 -1.92 -8.22
C ARG A 506 -3.07 -1.31 -8.29
N ASN A 507 -2.50 -0.98 -7.14
CA ASN A 507 -1.27 -0.20 -7.03
C ASN A 507 -0.11 -0.98 -6.35
N GLY A 508 -0.20 -2.31 -6.25
CA GLY A 508 0.89 -3.12 -5.70
C GLY A 508 0.93 -3.17 -4.17
N ASP A 509 2.12 -3.15 -3.58
CA ASP A 509 2.41 -3.24 -2.15
C ASP A 509 3.22 -2.03 -1.66
N ALA A 510 3.00 -1.63 -0.40
CA ALA A 510 3.84 -0.64 0.26
C ALA A 510 5.22 -1.21 0.63
N LEU A 511 6.25 -0.36 0.62
CA LEU A 511 7.62 -0.73 0.98
C LEU A 511 7.77 -1.10 2.47
N LEU A 512 7.43 -0.19 3.36
CA LEU A 512 7.64 -0.32 4.80
C LEU A 512 6.33 -0.23 5.57
N SER A 513 5.31 -0.98 5.15
CA SER A 513 4.04 -1.05 5.87
C SER A 513 3.37 -2.41 5.70
N LYS A 514 3.39 -3.23 6.76
CA LYS A 514 2.81 -4.58 6.73
C LYS A 514 1.29 -4.58 6.46
N ALA A 515 0.62 -3.47 6.79
CA ALA A 515 -0.83 -3.27 6.63
C ALA A 515 -1.27 -2.79 5.24
N LYS A 516 -0.33 -2.65 4.30
CA LYS A 516 -0.57 -2.18 2.92
C LYS A 516 0.09 -3.08 1.87
N MET A 517 0.10 -4.40 2.10
CA MET A 517 0.67 -5.38 1.16
C MET A 517 -0.39 -6.35 0.58
N PRO A 518 -1.34 -5.88 -0.25
CA PRO A 518 -2.41 -6.72 -0.77
C PRO A 518 -1.93 -7.78 -1.77
N VAL A 519 -0.91 -7.49 -2.59
CA VAL A 519 -0.40 -8.45 -3.59
C VAL A 519 0.36 -9.56 -2.90
N LYS A 520 1.27 -9.20 -1.99
CA LYS A 520 1.96 -10.19 -1.16
C LYS A 520 0.97 -11.06 -0.38
N TRP A 521 -0.06 -10.48 0.22
CA TRP A 521 -1.11 -11.26 0.91
C TRP A 521 -1.70 -12.34 0.00
N PHE A 522 -2.08 -11.98 -1.23
CA PHE A 522 -2.67 -12.92 -2.18
C PHE A 522 -1.71 -14.05 -2.58
N GLU A 523 -0.43 -13.75 -2.78
CA GLU A 523 0.58 -14.77 -3.09
C GLU A 523 0.79 -15.79 -1.97
N CYS A 524 0.75 -15.32 -0.71
CA CYS A 524 1.09 -16.14 0.46
C CYS A 524 -0.12 -16.92 1.02
N LEU A 525 -1.32 -16.61 0.50
CA LEU A 525 -2.60 -16.98 1.10
C LEU A 525 -2.93 -18.48 1.01
N LEU A 526 -2.74 -19.07 -0.17
CA LEU A 526 -3.31 -20.37 -0.55
C LEU A 526 -2.28 -21.43 -0.83
#